data_AF-A0A183HNZ9-F1
#
_entry.id   AF-A0A183HNZ9-F1
#
_cell.length_a   1.000
_cell.length_b   1.000
_cell.length_c   1.000
_cell.angle_alpha   90.00
_cell.angle_beta   90.00
_cell.angle_gamma   90.00
#
_symmetry.space_group_name_H-M   'P 1'
#
loop_
_entity.id
_entity.type
_entity.pdbx_description
1 polymer ?
#
loop_
_entity_poly.entity_id
_entity_poly.type
_entity_poly.pdbx_seq_one_letter_code
_entity_poly.pdbx_strand_id
1 'polypeptide(L)'
;MDSTWIDPIRFILLLLIFSKCYCLEWDVSNFPNPTAGDYKRCRMRTTSNICDPDEVLTEQQRYRLNHELHQLESRTRQDHAPDFCQKKGITAAMAIIKHIRGNSDQVS
;
A
#
# COMPACT_ATOMS: atom_id res chain seq x y z
N MET A 1 -40.74 -37.76 8.51
CA MET A 1 -39.43 -37.67 9.20
C MET A 1 -38.42 -37.78 8.09
N ASP A 2 -38.14 -36.63 7.49
CA ASP A 2 -37.60 -36.58 6.14
C ASP A 2 -36.10 -36.33 6.30
N SER A 3 -35.33 -37.36 6.02
CA SER A 3 -33.88 -37.36 6.23
C SER A 3 -33.22 -36.51 5.14
N THR A 4 -33.14 -35.20 5.37
CA THR A 4 -32.30 -34.29 4.58
C THR A 4 -30.84 -34.51 4.96
N TRP A 5 -30.25 -35.62 4.52
CA TRP A 5 -28.79 -35.76 4.49
C TRP A 5 -28.27 -34.94 3.33
N ILE A 6 -28.02 -33.67 3.60
CA ILE A 6 -27.29 -32.78 2.70
C ILE A 6 -25.89 -33.40 2.56
N ASP A 7 -25.59 -33.97 1.39
CA ASP A 7 -24.29 -34.62 1.12
C ASP A 7 -23.15 -33.66 1.49
N PRO A 8 -22.31 -33.99 2.50
CA PRO A 8 -21.25 -33.10 2.96
C PRO A 8 -20.24 -32.81 1.85
N ILE A 9 -20.10 -33.74 0.91
CA ILE A 9 -19.27 -33.62 -0.29
C ILE A 9 -19.76 -32.48 -1.19
N ARG A 10 -21.09 -32.30 -1.32
CA ARG A 10 -21.69 -31.25 -2.15
C ARG A 10 -21.51 -29.86 -1.52
N PHE A 11 -21.53 -29.79 -0.18
CA PHE A 11 -21.26 -28.55 0.57
C PHE A 11 -19.77 -28.15 0.48
N ILE A 12 -18.85 -29.11 0.56
CA ILE A 12 -17.41 -28.89 0.38
C ILE A 12 -17.10 -28.40 -1.04
N LEU A 13 -17.72 -29.00 -2.06
CA LEU A 13 -17.61 -28.56 -3.46
C LEU A 13 -18.13 -27.13 -3.66
N LEU A 14 -19.25 -26.76 -3.03
CA LEU A 14 -19.75 -25.38 -3.05
C LEU A 14 -18.78 -24.41 -2.39
N LEU A 15 -18.22 -24.73 -1.22
CA LEU A 15 -17.24 -23.89 -0.52
C LEU A 15 -15.95 -23.66 -1.33
N LEU A 16 -15.48 -24.67 -2.07
CA LEU A 16 -14.29 -24.54 -2.92
C LEU A 16 -14.52 -23.63 -4.14
N ILE A 17 -15.73 -23.56 -4.68
CA ILE A 17 -16.09 -22.66 -5.81
C ILE A 17 -16.17 -21.19 -5.37
N PHE A 18 -16.50 -20.93 -4.09
CA PHE A 18 -16.52 -19.57 -3.52
C PHE A 18 -15.14 -19.05 -3.10
N SER A 19 -14.07 -19.84 -3.23
CA SER A 19 -12.68 -19.38 -3.10
C SER A 19 -12.28 -18.56 -4.32
N LYS A 20 -12.97 -17.44 -4.55
CA LYS A 20 -12.54 -16.42 -5.50
C LYS A 20 -11.28 -15.79 -4.93
N CYS A 21 -10.16 -15.97 -5.62
CA CYS A 21 -8.94 -15.21 -5.38
C CYS A 21 -9.27 -13.72 -5.56
N TYR A 22 -9.35 -12.96 -4.46
CA TYR A 22 -9.55 -11.52 -4.54
C TYR A 22 -8.26 -10.88 -5.02
N CYS A 23 -8.24 -10.40 -6.26
CA CYS A 23 -7.24 -9.45 -6.70
C CYS A 23 -7.63 -8.10 -6.08
N LEU A 24 -6.94 -7.70 -5.02
CA LEU A 24 -7.15 -6.39 -4.39
C LEU A 24 -6.58 -5.32 -5.32
N GLU A 25 -7.45 -4.53 -5.91
CA GLU A 25 -7.07 -3.41 -6.76
C GLU A 25 -6.98 -2.14 -5.92
N TRP A 26 -5.90 -1.37 -6.08
CA TRP A 26 -5.68 -0.16 -5.31
C TRP A 26 -6.37 1.05 -5.96
N ASP A 27 -6.99 1.87 -5.14
CA ASP A 27 -7.52 3.19 -5.49
C ASP A 27 -7.28 4.19 -4.36
N VAL A 28 -7.59 5.47 -4.59
CA VAL A 28 -7.36 6.56 -3.63
C VAL A 28 -8.05 6.31 -2.28
N SER A 29 -9.16 5.57 -2.26
CA SER A 29 -9.95 5.33 -1.05
C SER A 29 -9.42 4.18 -0.20
N ASN A 30 -8.70 3.23 -0.79
CA ASN A 30 -8.25 2.01 -0.11
C ASN A 30 -6.72 1.87 0.03
N PHE A 31 -5.95 2.78 -0.60
CA PHE A 31 -4.49 2.77 -0.55
C PHE A 31 -3.96 3.08 0.86
N PRO A 32 -3.05 2.27 1.43
CA PRO A 32 -2.60 2.45 2.81
C PRO A 32 -1.73 3.70 2.98
N ASN A 33 -1.89 4.40 4.10
CA ASN A 33 -1.09 5.57 4.43
C ASN A 33 0.04 5.23 5.43
N PRO A 34 1.31 5.10 4.98
CA PRO A 34 2.42 4.70 5.85
C PRO A 34 2.77 5.75 6.92
N THR A 35 2.29 6.99 6.77
CA THR A 35 2.50 8.09 7.73
C THR A 35 1.42 8.15 8.81
N ALA A 36 0.25 7.53 8.57
CA ALA A 36 -0.90 7.53 9.48
C ALA A 36 -1.13 6.18 10.18
N GLY A 37 -0.10 5.33 10.27
CA GLY A 37 -0.14 4.07 11.01
C GLY A 37 -0.30 2.81 10.17
N ASP A 38 -0.55 2.91 8.86
CA ASP A 38 -0.68 1.75 7.97
C ASP A 38 0.65 1.20 7.46
N TYR A 39 1.77 1.56 8.08
CA TYR A 39 3.12 1.19 7.60
C TYR A 39 3.32 -0.31 7.42
N LYS A 40 2.65 -1.16 8.21
CA LYS A 40 2.70 -2.62 8.06
C LYS A 40 2.08 -3.09 6.75
N ARG A 41 0.97 -2.47 6.32
CA ARG A 41 0.31 -2.76 5.03
C ARG A 41 1.18 -2.31 3.85
N CYS A 42 2.01 -1.30 4.06
CA CYS A 42 3.02 -0.82 3.13
C CYS A 42 4.35 -1.62 3.18
N ARG A 43 4.41 -2.74 3.90
CA ARG A 43 5.59 -3.62 3.98
C ARG A 43 6.82 -2.96 4.61
N MET A 44 6.56 -2.06 5.56
CA MET A 44 7.54 -1.37 6.38
C MET A 44 7.39 -1.80 7.84
N ARG A 45 8.49 -1.79 8.61
CA ARG A 45 8.48 -2.13 10.05
C ARG A 45 8.00 -0.99 10.95
N THR A 46 8.05 0.25 10.46
CA THR A 46 7.69 1.48 11.19
C THR A 46 7.10 2.50 10.23
N THR A 47 6.54 3.58 10.76
CA THR A 47 6.14 4.78 10.01
C THR A 47 7.23 5.18 9.01
N SER A 48 6.82 5.53 7.80
CA SER A 48 7.73 5.83 6.68
C SER A 48 7.06 6.72 5.64
N ASN A 49 7.85 7.23 4.71
CA ASN A 49 7.39 8.06 3.59
C ASN A 49 7.22 7.27 2.29
N ILE A 50 7.38 5.94 2.32
CA ILE A 50 7.21 5.07 1.16
C ILE A 50 6.14 4.02 1.44
N CYS A 51 5.31 3.72 0.44
CA CYS A 51 4.34 2.64 0.48
C CYS A 51 4.45 1.74 -0.74
N ASP A 52 4.75 0.45 -0.50
CA ASP A 52 4.87 -0.59 -1.52
C ASP A 52 4.14 -1.86 -1.04
N PRO A 53 2.80 -1.86 -1.07
CA PRO A 53 2.00 -2.98 -0.54
C PRO A 53 2.10 -4.25 -1.38
N ASP A 54 2.39 -4.11 -2.68
CA ASP A 54 2.49 -5.21 -3.66
C ASP A 54 3.89 -5.83 -3.72
N GLU A 55 4.81 -5.35 -2.89
CA GLU A 55 6.21 -5.80 -2.81
C GLU A 55 6.88 -5.78 -4.20
N VAL A 56 6.73 -4.67 -4.92
CA VAL A 56 7.47 -4.39 -6.16
C VAL A 56 8.96 -4.29 -5.86
N LEU A 57 9.30 -3.74 -4.70
CA LEU A 57 10.68 -3.61 -4.23
C LEU A 57 11.04 -4.73 -3.26
N THR A 58 12.34 -4.95 -3.07
CA THR A 58 12.83 -5.70 -1.91
C THR A 58 12.74 -4.84 -0.64
N GLU A 59 12.76 -5.47 0.53
CA GLU A 59 12.80 -4.74 1.80
C GLU A 59 13.96 -3.74 1.86
N GLN A 60 15.15 -4.16 1.45
CA GLN A 60 16.34 -3.29 1.43
C GLN A 60 16.15 -2.08 0.52
N GLN A 61 15.55 -2.26 -0.66
CA GLN A 61 15.27 -1.16 -1.58
C GLN A 61 14.26 -0.17 -0.99
N ARG A 62 13.19 -0.65 -0.34
CA ARG A 62 12.22 0.22 0.36
C ARG A 62 12.92 1.09 1.40
N TYR A 63 13.75 0.49 2.25
CA TYR A 63 14.48 1.24 3.29
C TYR A 63 15.51 2.22 2.73
N ARG A 64 16.21 1.83 1.65
CA ARG A 64 17.15 2.72 0.97
C ARG A 64 16.42 3.94 0.40
N LEU A 65 15.32 3.74 -0.31
CA LEU A 65 14.53 4.85 -0.86
C LEU A 65 13.92 5.72 0.24
N ASN A 66 13.38 5.12 1.31
CA ASN A 66 12.88 5.89 2.45
C ASN A 66 13.98 6.78 3.07
N HIS A 67 15.21 6.28 3.15
CA HIS A 67 16.35 7.08 3.58
C HIS A 67 16.60 8.27 2.64
N GLU A 68 16.60 8.06 1.32
CA GLU A 68 16.77 9.15 0.35
C GLU A 68 15.66 10.21 0.44
N LEU A 69 14.41 9.81 0.72
CA LEU A 69 13.31 10.76 0.95
C LEU A 69 13.56 11.65 2.18
N HIS A 70 14.08 11.08 3.27
CA HIS A 70 14.49 11.87 4.44
C HIS A 70 15.70 12.76 4.16
N GLN A 71 16.66 12.28 3.35
CA GLN A 71 17.80 13.09 2.92
C GLN A 71 17.36 14.29 2.09
N LEU A 72 16.38 14.12 1.20
CA LEU A 72 15.81 15.22 0.42
C LEU A 72 15.21 16.30 1.33
N GLU A 73 14.40 15.91 2.31
CA GLU A 73 13.82 16.84 3.28
C GLU A 73 14.91 17.57 4.07
N SER A 74 15.94 16.85 4.53
CA SER A 74 17.04 17.47 5.27
C SER A 74 17.86 18.46 4.43
N ARG A 75 18.12 18.13 3.15
CA ARG A 75 18.93 18.98 2.25
C ARG A 75 18.19 20.21 1.76
N THR A 76 16.87 20.16 1.72
CA THR A 76 16.02 21.26 1.24
C THR A 76 15.49 22.14 2.37
N ARG A 77 15.81 21.79 3.62
CA ARG A 77 15.50 22.61 4.78
C ARG A 77 16.25 23.95 4.72
N GLN A 78 15.52 25.02 5.03
CA GLN A 78 16.07 26.37 5.13
C GLN A 78 16.14 26.81 6.60
N ASP A 79 17.29 26.58 7.25
CA ASP A 79 17.45 26.89 8.69
C ASP A 79 17.33 28.39 9.02
N HIS A 80 17.56 29.26 8.03
CA HIS A 80 17.47 30.73 8.15
C HIS A 80 16.10 31.30 7.77
N ALA A 81 15.11 30.47 7.45
CA ALA A 81 13.80 30.95 7.04
C ALA A 81 13.03 31.61 8.21
N PRO A 82 12.22 32.65 7.94
CA PRO A 82 11.52 33.41 8.97
C PRO A 82 10.47 32.59 9.74
N ASP A 83 9.84 31.60 9.11
CA ASP A 83 8.72 30.85 9.69
C ASP A 83 9.00 29.34 9.80
N PHE A 84 8.40 28.69 10.80
CA PHE A 84 8.59 27.25 11.05
C PHE A 84 8.23 26.37 9.85
N CYS A 85 7.18 26.73 9.10
CA CYS A 85 6.77 25.99 7.89
C CYS A 85 7.81 26.08 6.78
N GLN A 86 8.47 27.24 6.63
CA GLN A 86 9.53 27.45 5.64
C GLN A 86 10.86 26.84 6.08
N LYS A 87 11.07 26.69 7.40
CA LYS A 87 12.17 25.90 7.96
C LYS A 87 12.02 24.42 7.69
N LYS A 88 10.81 23.90 7.45
CA LYS A 88 10.63 22.51 7.07
C LYS A 88 11.04 22.34 5.61
N GLY A 89 11.93 21.39 5.33
CA GLY A 89 12.30 21.05 3.96
C GLY A 89 11.16 20.38 3.18
N ILE A 90 11.45 20.02 1.94
CA ILE A 90 10.50 19.33 1.06
C ILE A 90 10.31 17.90 1.56
N THR A 91 9.14 17.62 2.15
CA THR A 91 8.73 16.26 2.51
C THR A 91 8.16 15.56 1.28
N ALA A 92 8.91 14.61 0.72
CA ALA A 92 8.43 13.75 -0.35
C ALA A 92 7.89 12.42 0.20
N ALA A 93 6.83 11.90 -0.44
CA ALA A 93 6.28 10.58 -0.20
C ALA A 93 6.16 9.80 -1.52
N MET A 94 6.29 8.47 -1.47
CA MET A 94 6.31 7.61 -2.64
C MET A 94 5.32 6.46 -2.49
N ALA A 95 4.46 6.25 -3.49
CA ALA A 95 3.54 5.11 -3.58
C ALA A 95 3.93 4.26 -4.79
N ILE A 96 4.11 2.95 -4.59
CA ILE A 96 4.53 2.00 -5.62
C ILE A 96 3.56 0.82 -5.59
N ILE A 97 2.99 0.49 -6.75
CA ILE A 97 1.98 -0.57 -6.89
C ILE A 97 2.06 -1.19 -8.28
N LYS A 98 1.55 -2.41 -8.40
CA LYS A 98 1.44 -3.13 -9.69
C LYS A 98 0.13 -2.83 -10.40
N HIS A 99 -0.96 -2.71 -9.65
CA HIS A 99 -2.31 -2.56 -10.22
C HIS A 99 -3.06 -1.40 -9.53
N ILE A 100 -3.37 -0.34 -10.28
CA ILE A 100 -4.33 0.70 -9.88
C ILE A 100 -5.62 0.53 -10.67
N ARG A 101 -6.74 0.77 -10.01
CA ARG A 101 -8.02 0.89 -10.66
C ARG A 101 -8.08 2.18 -11.47
N GLY A 102 -8.07 2.05 -12.81
CA GLY A 102 -8.22 3.15 -13.75
C GLY A 102 -6.96 3.59 -14.52
N ASN A 103 -5.84 2.83 -14.48
CA ASN A 103 -4.61 3.22 -15.20
C ASN A 103 -4.51 2.70 -16.65
N SER A 104 -5.39 1.78 -17.11
CA SER A 104 -5.57 1.35 -18.52
C SER A 104 -6.65 0.24 -18.52
N ASP A 105 -7.88 0.42 -18.99
CA ASP A 105 -8.27 0.55 -20.39
C ASP A 105 -9.41 1.57 -20.61
N GLN A 106 -9.06 2.79 -21.04
CA GLN A 106 -9.90 3.51 -22.00
C GLN A 106 -9.08 3.72 -23.27
N VAL A 107 -9.01 2.67 -24.09
CA VAL A 107 -8.83 2.87 -25.52
C VAL A 107 -10.15 3.49 -26.00
N SER A 108 -10.12 4.80 -26.22
CA SER A 108 -11.16 5.49 -27.00
C SER A 108 -10.96 5.22 -28.48
#